data_AF-A0A317DTJ0-F1
#
_entry.id   AF-A0A317DTJ0-F1
#
_cell.length_a   1.000
_cell.length_b   1.000
_cell.length_c   1.000
_cell.angle_alpha   90.00
_cell.angle_beta   90.00
_cell.angle_gamma   90.00
#
_symmetry.space_group_name_H-M   'P 1'
#
loop_
_entity.id
_entity.type
_entity.pdbx_description
1 polymer ?
#
loop_
_entity_poly.entity_id
_entity_poly.type
_entity_poly.pdbx_seq_one_letter_code
_entity_poly.pdbx_strand_id
1 'polypeptide(L)'
;MVRNLCPFATRSPKFRSMTDERSPRGEDTRERIKQAARRLFADLGIDAVSIRDITKAAGQKNAGSVNYYFRSKEALIAELIAETAAVVEVARNRRVDEMEAAGGPHSVREVLAILVNVPPEDARDLPGGQEDGVAFLRRVMASHAELMFEAIHIDLDSATRRCLAHLRRMLPPLPPVLLAQRLRFAMLHAFSALSSRVQAERAPGLWPPGWNEDLAHQNLIDTLEGMLCQPPSAQTLALVTA
;
A
#
# COMPACT_ATOMS: atom_id res chain seq x y z
N MET A 1 41.62 -44.39 61.45
CA MET A 1 40.89 -43.24 61.99
C MET A 1 39.98 -42.72 60.88
N VAL A 2 38.68 -42.65 61.17
CA VAL A 2 37.56 -42.37 60.24
C VAL A 2 37.42 -40.87 59.96
N ARG A 3 37.07 -40.48 58.71
CA ARG A 3 36.24 -39.32 58.23
C ARG A 3 36.56 -39.09 56.73
N ASN A 4 35.73 -39.31 55.71
CA ASN A 4 34.31 -39.03 55.42
C ASN A 4 34.01 -37.55 55.05
N LEU A 5 33.32 -37.36 53.90
CA LEU A 5 32.53 -36.19 53.42
C LEU A 5 33.33 -35.04 52.76
N CYS A 6 32.94 -34.37 51.67
CA CYS A 6 31.67 -34.24 50.94
C CYS A 6 31.90 -33.53 49.55
N PRO A 7 30.86 -33.39 48.71
CA PRO A 7 30.91 -33.08 47.27
C PRO A 7 30.75 -31.58 46.97
N PHE A 8 31.30 -31.11 45.85
CA PHE A 8 30.86 -29.87 45.23
C PHE A 8 30.73 -30.03 43.72
N ALA A 9 29.47 -30.19 43.29
CA ALA A 9 29.04 -29.88 41.95
C ALA A 9 29.12 -28.36 41.75
N THR A 10 29.93 -27.90 40.79
CA THR A 10 29.88 -26.51 40.33
C THR A 10 28.95 -26.44 39.11
N ARG A 11 27.80 -25.80 39.31
CA ARG A 11 26.87 -25.42 38.24
C ARG A 11 27.55 -24.37 37.35
N SER A 12 27.76 -24.71 36.08
CA SER A 12 28.00 -23.71 35.03
C SER A 12 26.69 -22.93 34.78
N PRO A 13 26.72 -21.59 34.71
CA PRO A 13 25.52 -20.81 34.43
C PRO A 13 25.08 -21.08 32.98
N LYS A 14 23.86 -21.59 32.80
CA LYS A 14 23.23 -21.68 31.48
C LYS A 14 23.03 -20.26 30.96
N PHE A 15 23.88 -19.86 30.02
CA PHE A 15 23.65 -18.71 29.15
C PHE A 15 22.32 -18.99 28.42
N ARG A 16 21.28 -18.23 28.76
CA ARG A 16 19.96 -18.36 28.14
C ARG A 16 20.08 -17.78 26.73
N SER A 17 20.16 -18.66 25.74
CA SER A 17 20.18 -18.29 24.33
C SER A 17 18.88 -17.55 23.98
N MET A 18 19.06 -16.34 23.48
CA MET A 18 18.05 -15.40 23.06
C MET A 18 17.68 -15.68 21.61
N THR A 19 16.89 -16.73 21.38
CA THR A 19 16.13 -16.95 20.14
C THR A 19 14.85 -17.70 20.53
N ASP A 20 13.86 -16.94 21.01
CA ASP A 20 12.47 -17.41 21.02
C ASP A 20 11.96 -17.34 19.58
N GLU A 21 12.14 -18.44 18.85
CA GLU A 21 11.42 -18.70 17.62
C GLU A 21 9.92 -18.58 17.91
N ARG A 22 9.23 -17.79 17.09
CA ARG A 22 7.86 -17.28 17.30
C ARG A 22 6.91 -18.34 17.87
N SER A 23 6.61 -18.25 19.16
CA SER A 23 5.56 -19.06 19.77
C SER A 23 4.19 -18.76 19.13
N PRO A 24 3.31 -19.75 18.87
CA PRO A 24 1.99 -19.54 18.28
C PRO A 24 1.13 -18.46 18.97
N ARG A 25 1.30 -18.30 20.30
CA ARG A 25 0.62 -17.25 21.08
C ARG A 25 1.14 -15.84 20.79
N GLY A 26 2.43 -15.72 20.48
CA GLY A 26 3.04 -14.45 20.10
C GLY A 26 2.61 -14.00 18.70
N GLU A 27 2.44 -14.96 17.79
CA GLU A 27 1.96 -14.69 16.43
C GLU A 27 0.48 -14.26 16.43
N ASP A 28 -0.37 -14.91 17.23
CA ASP A 28 -1.77 -14.46 17.45
C ASP A 28 -1.86 -13.03 18.01
N THR A 29 -1.01 -12.70 18.99
CA THR A 29 -0.99 -11.34 19.57
C THR A 29 -0.57 -10.29 18.55
N ARG A 30 0.42 -10.62 17.71
CA ARG A 30 0.93 -9.74 16.65
C ARG A 30 -0.15 -9.45 15.60
N GLU A 31 -0.88 -10.47 15.16
CA GLU A 31 -2.00 -10.30 14.21
C GLU A 31 -3.13 -9.47 14.80
N ARG A 32 -3.49 -9.69 16.07
CA ARG A 32 -4.50 -8.88 16.76
C ARG A 32 -4.13 -7.39 16.82
N ILE A 33 -2.85 -7.09 17.04
CA ILE A 33 -2.35 -5.71 17.01
C ILE A 33 -2.49 -5.12 15.60
N LYS A 34 -2.10 -5.86 14.56
CA LYS A 34 -2.24 -5.41 13.16
C LYS A 34 -3.70 -5.15 12.79
N GLN A 35 -4.61 -6.06 13.14
CA GLN A 35 -6.04 -5.91 12.86
C GLN A 35 -6.62 -4.68 13.56
N ALA A 36 -6.32 -4.50 14.85
CA ALA A 36 -6.76 -3.33 15.61
C ALA A 36 -6.21 -2.02 15.02
N ALA A 37 -4.95 -2.02 14.61
CA ALA A 37 -4.31 -0.86 14.00
C ALA A 37 -4.94 -0.50 12.65
N ARG A 38 -5.13 -1.47 11.74
CA ARG A 38 -5.76 -1.25 10.43
C ARG A 38 -7.13 -0.60 10.58
N ARG A 39 -7.99 -1.16 11.45
CA ARG A 39 -9.32 -0.63 11.72
C ARG A 39 -9.27 0.80 12.27
N LEU A 40 -8.45 1.04 13.30
CA LEU A 40 -8.32 2.39 13.87
C LEU A 40 -7.79 3.41 12.85
N PHE A 41 -6.83 3.02 12.02
CA PHE A 41 -6.29 3.87 10.97
C PHE A 41 -7.32 4.14 9.86
N ALA A 42 -8.12 3.13 9.48
CA ALA A 42 -9.23 3.30 8.55
C ALA A 42 -10.27 4.31 9.06
N ASP A 43 -10.68 4.17 10.33
CA ASP A 43 -11.71 5.00 10.95
C ASP A 43 -11.20 6.43 11.21
N LEU A 44 -10.11 6.56 11.96
CA LEU A 44 -9.65 7.83 12.53
C LEU A 44 -8.54 8.48 11.71
N GLY A 45 -7.79 7.70 10.94
CA GLY A 45 -6.58 8.14 10.24
C GLY A 45 -5.29 7.85 11.00
N ILE A 46 -4.20 7.80 10.24
CA ILE A 46 -2.89 7.40 10.76
C ILE A 46 -2.40 8.38 11.82
N ASP A 47 -2.46 9.69 11.58
CA ASP A 47 -1.94 10.70 12.50
C ASP A 47 -2.71 10.77 13.82
N ALA A 48 -4.02 10.48 13.81
CA ALA A 48 -4.90 10.61 14.96
C ALA A 48 -4.81 9.44 15.97
N VAL A 49 -4.20 8.32 15.59
CA VAL A 49 -4.21 7.08 16.39
C VAL A 49 -2.90 6.91 17.15
N SER A 50 -2.96 6.69 18.46
CA SER A 50 -1.76 6.44 19.28
C SER A 50 -1.46 4.95 19.48
N ILE A 51 -0.23 4.62 19.89
CA ILE A 51 0.14 3.24 20.31
C ILE A 51 -0.78 2.74 21.44
N ARG A 52 -1.20 3.65 22.34
CA ARG A 52 -2.10 3.30 23.44
C ARG A 52 -3.48 2.91 22.94
N ASP A 53 -4.00 3.59 21.93
CA ASP A 53 -5.30 3.27 21.33
C ASP A 53 -5.26 1.88 20.68
N ILE A 54 -4.20 1.61 19.92
CA ILE A 54 -3.97 0.31 19.27
C ILE A 54 -3.86 -0.80 20.32
N THR A 55 -3.07 -0.58 21.37
CA THR A 55 -2.89 -1.53 22.48
C THR A 55 -4.22 -1.88 23.14
N LYS A 56 -5.02 -0.85 23.45
CA LYS A 56 -6.34 -1.00 24.08
C LYS A 56 -7.30 -1.77 23.16
N ALA A 57 -7.36 -1.39 21.88
CA ALA A 57 -8.23 -2.05 20.90
C ALA A 57 -7.82 -3.50 20.62
N ALA A 58 -6.52 -3.82 20.66
CA ALA A 58 -6.00 -5.18 20.54
C ALA A 58 -6.22 -6.04 21.80
N GLY A 59 -6.75 -5.46 22.88
CA GLY A 59 -6.97 -6.14 24.17
C GLY A 59 -5.68 -6.42 24.94
N GLN A 60 -4.63 -5.66 24.68
CA GLN A 60 -3.33 -5.81 25.33
C GLN A 60 -3.26 -4.98 26.62
N LYS A 61 -2.59 -5.52 27.64
CA LYS A 61 -2.51 -4.87 28.97
C LYS A 61 -1.51 -3.73 29.03
N ASN A 62 -0.51 -3.70 28.14
CA ASN A 62 0.52 -2.67 28.12
C ASN A 62 0.96 -2.29 26.71
N ALA A 63 1.40 -1.04 26.55
CA ALA A 63 1.95 -0.53 25.29
C ALA A 63 3.27 -1.18 24.89
N GLY A 64 3.93 -1.85 25.85
CA GLY A 64 5.16 -2.62 25.61
C GLY A 64 4.96 -3.74 24.59
N SER A 65 3.76 -4.29 24.46
CA SER A 65 3.43 -5.30 23.43
C SER A 65 3.68 -4.79 22.01
N VAL A 66 3.17 -3.59 21.66
CA VAL A 66 3.39 -2.99 20.33
C VAL A 66 4.87 -2.73 20.07
N ASN A 67 5.58 -2.14 21.04
CA ASN A 67 7.01 -1.87 20.92
C ASN A 67 7.84 -3.16 20.84
N TYR A 68 7.42 -4.24 21.50
CA TYR A 68 8.08 -5.53 21.43
C TYR A 68 8.01 -6.14 20.02
N TYR A 69 6.82 -6.11 19.39
CA TYR A 69 6.62 -6.73 18.07
C TYR A 69 7.05 -5.86 16.89
N PHE A 70 6.84 -4.55 16.97
CA PHE A 70 6.99 -3.64 15.84
C PHE A 70 8.05 -2.55 16.07
N ARG A 71 8.60 -2.43 17.29
CA ARG A 71 9.57 -1.40 17.71
C ARG A 71 9.00 0.02 17.78
N SER A 72 8.21 0.46 16.81
CA SER A 72 7.56 1.77 16.79
C SER A 72 6.22 1.76 16.03
N LYS A 73 5.47 2.87 16.11
CA LYS A 73 4.22 3.05 15.34
C LYS A 73 4.52 3.12 13.84
N GLU A 74 5.61 3.78 13.46
CA GLU A 74 6.05 3.97 12.08
C GLU A 74 6.43 2.63 11.45
N ALA A 75 7.15 1.78 12.19
CA ALA A 75 7.49 0.44 11.74
C ALA A 75 6.25 -0.47 11.62
N LEU A 76 5.27 -0.34 12.52
CA LEU A 76 3.96 -1.00 12.35
C LEU A 76 3.25 -0.50 11.09
N ILE A 77 3.19 0.81 10.86
CA ILE A 77 2.56 1.39 9.65
C ILE A 77 3.23 0.86 8.38
N ALA A 78 4.57 0.93 8.31
CA ALA A 78 5.34 0.47 7.17
C ALA A 78 5.05 -1.01 6.85
N GLU A 79 4.95 -1.85 7.88
CA GLU A 79 4.62 -3.26 7.69
C GLU A 79 3.18 -3.47 7.19
N LEU A 80 2.20 -2.76 7.76
CA LEU A 80 0.81 -2.84 7.31
C LEU A 80 0.67 -2.39 5.85
N ILE A 81 1.40 -1.34 5.45
CA ILE A 81 1.46 -0.84 4.08
C ILE A 81 2.10 -1.89 3.17
N ALA A 82 3.23 -2.49 3.55
CA ALA A 82 3.89 -3.53 2.77
C ALA A 82 2.99 -4.75 2.53
N GLU A 83 2.29 -5.24 3.56
CA GLU A 83 1.32 -6.32 3.42
C GLU A 83 0.17 -5.95 2.48
N THR A 84 -0.31 -4.71 2.54
CA THR A 84 -1.39 -4.21 1.68
C THR A 84 -0.90 -4.08 0.24
N ALA A 85 0.29 -3.55 0.03
CA ALA A 85 0.94 -3.42 -1.28
C ALA A 85 1.15 -4.78 -1.94
N ALA A 86 1.60 -5.79 -1.20
CA ALA A 86 1.79 -7.15 -1.70
C ALA A 86 0.48 -7.76 -2.25
N VAL A 87 -0.64 -7.61 -1.52
CA VAL A 87 -1.94 -8.10 -1.98
C VAL A 87 -2.42 -7.35 -3.22
N VAL A 88 -2.33 -6.01 -3.21
CA VAL A 88 -2.70 -5.18 -4.37
C VAL A 88 -1.87 -5.56 -5.59
N GLU A 89 -0.59 -5.86 -5.41
CA GLU A 89 0.32 -6.24 -6.49
C GLU A 89 -0.03 -7.61 -7.08
N VAL A 90 -0.35 -8.62 -6.24
CA VAL A 90 -0.80 -9.94 -6.71
C VAL A 90 -2.09 -9.82 -7.53
N ALA A 91 -3.08 -9.11 -6.98
CA ALA A 91 -4.35 -8.85 -7.65
C ALA A 91 -4.17 -8.14 -9.00
N ARG A 92 -3.30 -7.12 -9.03
CA ARG A 92 -2.99 -6.37 -10.25
C ARG A 92 -2.25 -7.22 -11.27
N ASN A 93 -1.30 -8.06 -10.83
CA ASN A 93 -0.59 -8.97 -11.70
C ASN A 93 -1.53 -9.97 -12.37
N ARG A 94 -2.48 -10.53 -11.62
CA ARG A 94 -3.52 -11.41 -12.19
C ARG A 94 -4.28 -10.73 -13.33
N ARG A 95 -4.70 -9.48 -13.13
CA ARG A 95 -5.42 -8.70 -14.16
C ARG A 95 -4.55 -8.38 -15.37
N VAL A 96 -3.27 -8.10 -15.17
CA VAL A 96 -2.33 -7.93 -16.29
C VAL A 96 -2.13 -9.25 -17.02
N ASP A 97 -2.01 -10.38 -16.32
CA ASP A 97 -1.86 -11.71 -16.94
C ASP A 97 -3.08 -12.05 -17.81
N GLU A 98 -4.30 -11.81 -17.29
CA GLU A 98 -5.55 -12.00 -18.02
C GLU A 98 -5.60 -11.13 -19.29
N MET A 99 -5.23 -9.85 -19.19
CA MET A 99 -5.18 -8.93 -20.33
C MET A 99 -4.08 -9.32 -21.34
N GLU A 100 -2.90 -9.76 -20.89
CA GLU A 100 -1.82 -10.24 -21.78
C GLU A 100 -2.22 -11.53 -22.51
N ALA A 101 -2.85 -12.46 -21.80
CA ALA A 101 -3.36 -13.71 -22.37
C ALA A 101 -4.47 -13.48 -23.41
N ALA A 102 -5.25 -12.40 -23.27
CA ALA A 102 -6.28 -11.99 -24.22
C ALA A 102 -5.73 -11.31 -25.48
N GLY A 103 -4.41 -11.22 -25.65
CA GLY A 103 -3.75 -10.59 -26.80
C GLY A 103 -3.13 -9.21 -26.50
N GLY A 104 -3.13 -8.80 -25.24
CA GLY A 104 -2.63 -7.49 -24.80
C GLY A 104 -3.71 -6.41 -24.78
N PRO A 105 -3.36 -5.19 -24.32
CA PRO A 105 -4.33 -4.11 -24.16
C PRO A 105 -4.76 -3.52 -25.51
N HIS A 106 -6.05 -3.23 -25.64
CA HIS A 106 -6.65 -2.61 -26.82
C HIS A 106 -6.70 -1.08 -26.73
N SER A 107 -6.54 -0.51 -25.53
CA SER A 107 -6.57 0.94 -25.30
C SER A 107 -5.68 1.38 -24.14
N VAL A 108 -5.26 2.65 -24.12
CA VAL A 108 -4.54 3.24 -22.98
C VAL A 108 -5.45 3.23 -21.74
N ARG A 109 -6.76 3.49 -21.92
CA ARG A 109 -7.79 3.32 -20.90
C ARG A 109 -7.71 2.00 -20.16
N GLU A 110 -7.60 0.89 -20.87
CA GLU A 110 -7.58 -0.46 -20.28
C GLU A 110 -6.41 -0.64 -19.31
N VAL A 111 -5.21 -0.21 -19.74
CA VAL A 111 -4.01 -0.28 -18.89
C VAL A 111 -4.12 0.66 -17.69
N LEU A 112 -4.66 1.87 -17.88
CA LEU A 112 -4.88 2.81 -16.79
C LEU A 112 -5.90 2.29 -15.78
N ALA A 113 -6.98 1.66 -16.24
CA ALA A 113 -7.99 1.03 -15.38
C ALA A 113 -7.35 -0.04 -14.48
N ILE A 114 -6.40 -0.83 -15.03
CA ILE A 114 -5.64 -1.79 -14.21
C ILE A 114 -4.84 -1.06 -13.12
N LEU A 115 -4.19 0.04 -13.48
CA LEU A 115 -3.31 0.80 -12.58
C LEU A 115 -4.04 1.57 -11.47
N VAL A 116 -5.26 2.04 -11.69
CA VAL A 116 -5.96 2.91 -10.73
C VAL A 116 -7.08 2.20 -9.97
N ASN A 117 -7.57 1.07 -10.49
CA ASN A 117 -8.68 0.35 -9.87
C ASN A 117 -8.20 -0.79 -8.97
N VAL A 118 -8.88 -0.96 -7.84
CA VAL A 118 -8.82 -2.15 -6.98
C VAL A 118 -10.25 -2.69 -6.91
N PRO A 119 -10.60 -3.68 -7.73
CA PRO A 119 -11.98 -4.12 -7.84
C PRO A 119 -12.42 -4.86 -6.56
N PRO A 120 -13.74 -4.89 -6.27
CA PRO A 120 -14.27 -5.44 -5.01
C PRO A 120 -13.86 -6.89 -4.72
N GLU A 121 -13.66 -7.70 -5.76
CA GLU A 121 -13.22 -9.08 -5.64
C GLU A 121 -11.80 -9.20 -5.08
N ASP A 122 -10.90 -8.30 -5.47
CA ASP A 122 -9.51 -8.23 -5.02
C ASP A 122 -9.42 -7.61 -3.61
N ALA A 123 -10.37 -6.74 -3.29
CA ALA A 123 -10.47 -6.12 -1.98
C ALA A 123 -10.73 -7.14 -0.85
N ARG A 124 -11.29 -8.32 -1.15
CA ARG A 124 -11.55 -9.38 -0.15
C ARG A 124 -10.28 -9.96 0.45
N ASP A 125 -9.21 -9.99 -0.33
CA ASP A 125 -7.92 -10.55 0.08
C ASP A 125 -7.06 -9.51 0.81
N LEU A 126 -7.49 -8.24 0.87
CA LEU A 126 -6.78 -7.21 1.61
C LEU A 126 -6.72 -7.57 3.09
N PRO A 127 -5.57 -7.39 3.77
CA PRO A 127 -5.51 -7.72 5.17
C PRO A 127 -6.37 -6.72 5.97
N GLY A 128 -7.18 -7.26 6.89
CA GLY A 128 -8.31 -6.55 7.51
C GLY A 128 -9.67 -6.86 6.87
N GLY A 129 -9.70 -7.58 5.74
CA GLY A 129 -10.90 -7.89 4.99
C GLY A 129 -11.35 -6.73 4.10
N GLN A 130 -12.50 -6.89 3.44
CA GLN A 130 -12.97 -5.98 2.40
C GLN A 130 -13.21 -4.55 2.90
N GLU A 131 -13.92 -4.37 4.02
CA GLU A 131 -14.30 -3.04 4.51
C GLU A 131 -13.10 -2.29 5.11
N ASP A 132 -12.51 -2.84 6.17
CA ASP A 132 -11.38 -2.20 6.88
C ASP A 132 -10.13 -2.11 6.00
N GLY A 133 -9.86 -3.13 5.18
CA GLY A 133 -8.70 -3.16 4.28
C GLY A 133 -8.77 -2.12 3.18
N VAL A 134 -9.93 -1.97 2.51
CA VAL A 134 -10.14 -0.91 1.51
C VAL A 134 -10.07 0.46 2.16
N ALA A 135 -10.75 0.66 3.29
CA ALA A 135 -10.74 1.94 3.97
C ALA A 135 -9.32 2.33 4.43
N PHE A 136 -8.53 1.37 4.94
CA PHE A 136 -7.12 1.57 5.28
C PHE A 136 -6.29 1.93 4.06
N LEU A 137 -6.34 1.13 2.99
CA LEU A 137 -5.63 1.41 1.73
C LEU A 137 -5.94 2.83 1.25
N ARG A 138 -7.22 3.17 1.21
CA ARG A 138 -7.71 4.47 0.74
C ARG A 138 -7.20 5.63 1.62
N ARG A 139 -7.08 5.42 2.93
CA ARG A 139 -6.51 6.40 3.87
C ARG A 139 -5.00 6.56 3.66
N VAL A 140 -4.27 5.46 3.44
CA VAL A 140 -2.84 5.49 3.09
C VAL A 140 -2.64 6.26 1.79
N MET A 141 -3.42 5.97 0.74
CA MET A 141 -3.32 6.71 -0.53
C MET A 141 -3.63 8.20 -0.36
N ALA A 142 -4.43 8.57 0.64
CA ALA A 142 -4.85 9.94 0.87
C ALA A 142 -3.82 10.82 1.56
N SER A 143 -3.06 10.28 2.52
CA SER A 143 -2.13 11.05 3.35
C SER A 143 -0.70 10.53 3.39
N HIS A 144 -0.44 9.33 2.84
CA HIS A 144 0.87 8.65 2.88
C HIS A 144 1.16 7.84 1.60
N ALA A 145 0.82 8.39 0.43
CA ALA A 145 1.01 7.68 -0.85
C ALA A 145 2.49 7.37 -1.13
N GLU A 146 3.42 8.18 -0.62
CA GLU A 146 4.87 7.97 -0.70
C GLU A 146 5.31 6.66 -0.05
N LEU A 147 4.75 6.29 1.10
CA LEU A 147 5.07 5.04 1.76
C LEU A 147 4.54 3.83 0.97
N MET A 148 3.37 3.98 0.35
CA MET A 148 2.83 2.95 -0.55
C MET A 148 3.76 2.77 -1.77
N PHE A 149 4.30 3.86 -2.32
CA PHE A 149 5.25 3.79 -3.42
C PHE A 149 6.56 3.12 -3.05
N GLU A 150 7.10 3.42 -1.88
CA GLU A 150 8.32 2.77 -1.38
C GLU A 150 8.10 1.28 -1.13
N ALA A 151 6.90 0.91 -0.65
CA ALA A 151 6.52 -0.48 -0.41
C ALA A 151 6.24 -1.28 -1.69
N ILE A 152 5.77 -0.64 -2.76
CA ILE A 152 5.61 -1.28 -4.06
C ILE A 152 6.99 -1.49 -4.68
N HIS A 153 7.50 -2.73 -4.64
CA HIS A 153 8.73 -3.09 -5.31
C HIS A 153 8.57 -3.03 -6.84
N ILE A 154 9.38 -2.20 -7.51
CA ILE A 154 9.45 -2.17 -8.98
C ILE A 154 10.43 -3.25 -9.45
N ASP A 155 10.09 -4.51 -9.21
CA ASP A 155 10.83 -5.65 -9.74
C ASP A 155 10.42 -5.92 -11.20
N LEU A 156 11.15 -6.82 -11.88
CA LEU A 156 10.90 -7.15 -13.31
C LEU A 156 9.47 -7.62 -13.56
N ASP A 157 8.90 -8.36 -12.60
CA ASP A 157 7.57 -8.96 -12.69
C ASP A 157 6.46 -8.11 -12.07
N SER A 158 6.76 -6.85 -11.72
CA SER A 158 5.74 -5.96 -11.17
C SER A 158 4.70 -5.56 -12.21
N ALA A 159 3.42 -5.67 -11.86
CA ALA A 159 2.29 -5.31 -12.70
C ALA A 159 2.39 -3.85 -13.15
N THR A 160 2.86 -2.98 -12.25
CA THR A 160 3.11 -1.57 -12.55
C THR A 160 4.12 -1.41 -13.68
N ARG A 161 5.26 -2.11 -13.63
CA ARG A 161 6.28 -2.04 -14.69
C ARG A 161 5.75 -2.57 -16.03
N ARG A 162 5.00 -3.68 -16.01
CA ARG A 162 4.39 -4.25 -17.23
C ARG A 162 3.35 -3.31 -17.84
N CYS A 163 2.47 -2.73 -17.02
CA CYS A 163 1.53 -1.69 -17.45
C CYS A 163 2.26 -0.50 -18.08
N LEU A 164 3.32 0.01 -17.43
CA LEU A 164 4.12 1.09 -17.97
C LEU A 164 4.79 0.72 -19.31
N ALA A 165 5.22 -0.53 -19.49
CA ALA A 165 5.77 -1.02 -20.74
C ALA A 165 4.71 -1.04 -21.86
N HIS A 166 3.48 -1.48 -21.57
CA HIS A 166 2.36 -1.40 -22.52
C HIS A 166 2.02 0.05 -22.88
N LEU A 167 1.86 0.93 -21.88
CA LEU A 167 1.61 2.35 -22.10
C LEU A 167 2.68 2.97 -23.02
N ARG A 168 3.97 2.69 -22.78
CA ARG A 168 5.07 3.19 -23.62
C ARG A 168 4.96 2.79 -25.10
N ARG A 169 4.39 1.62 -25.41
CA ARG A 169 4.21 1.15 -26.79
C ARG A 169 2.99 1.79 -27.47
N MET A 170 1.97 2.13 -26.68
CA MET A 170 0.69 2.66 -27.18
C MET A 170 0.67 4.19 -27.28
N LEU A 171 1.47 4.86 -26.46
CA LEU A 171 1.54 6.32 -26.43
C LEU A 171 2.28 6.85 -27.67
N PRO A 172 1.93 8.07 -28.13
CA PRO A 172 2.66 8.74 -29.20
C PRO A 172 4.16 8.82 -28.88
N PRO A 173 5.05 8.79 -29.90
CA PRO A 173 6.49 8.92 -29.66
C PRO A 173 6.77 10.26 -28.99
N LEU A 174 7.28 10.20 -27.77
CA LEU A 174 7.64 11.35 -26.94
C LEU A 174 9.12 11.28 -26.57
N PRO A 175 9.81 12.42 -26.43
CA PRO A 175 11.10 12.47 -25.78
C PRO A 175 11.04 11.75 -24.41
N PRO A 176 12.01 10.88 -24.06
CA PRO A 176 11.95 10.06 -22.84
C PRO A 176 11.71 10.86 -21.56
N VAL A 177 12.28 12.06 -21.47
CA VAL A 177 12.10 12.97 -20.32
C VAL A 177 10.64 13.41 -20.16
N LEU A 178 9.95 13.75 -21.25
CA LEU A 178 8.55 14.16 -21.20
C LEU A 178 7.65 12.98 -20.83
N LEU A 179 7.93 11.79 -21.36
CA LEU A 179 7.17 10.60 -21.02
C LEU A 179 7.31 10.25 -19.53
N ALA A 180 8.53 10.31 -18.98
CA ALA A 180 8.78 10.09 -17.56
C ALA A 180 8.03 11.12 -16.69
N GLN A 181 8.06 12.40 -17.05
CA GLN A 181 7.33 13.47 -16.35
C GLN A 181 5.82 13.25 -16.41
N ARG A 182 5.26 12.92 -17.58
CA ARG A 182 3.82 12.66 -17.74
C ARG A 182 3.35 11.48 -16.90
N LEU A 183 4.09 10.38 -16.91
CA LEU A 183 3.78 9.23 -16.06
C LEU A 183 3.79 9.62 -14.58
N ARG A 184 4.77 10.44 -14.16
CA ARG A 184 4.82 10.95 -12.78
C ARG A 184 3.64 11.87 -12.44
N PHE A 185 3.28 12.80 -13.33
CA PHE A 185 2.12 13.68 -13.14
C PHE A 185 0.80 12.90 -13.08
N ALA A 186 0.62 11.94 -13.99
CA ALA A 186 -0.56 11.06 -14.01
C ALA A 186 -0.68 10.28 -12.70
N MET A 187 0.42 9.68 -12.22
CA MET A 187 0.44 8.99 -10.93
C MET A 187 0.09 9.92 -9.76
N LEU A 188 0.76 11.09 -9.66
CA LEU A 188 0.48 12.07 -8.60
C LEU A 188 -0.99 12.52 -8.60
N HIS A 189 -1.55 12.77 -9.79
CA HIS A 189 -2.95 13.14 -9.94
C HIS A 189 -3.89 12.01 -9.55
N ALA A 190 -3.59 10.76 -9.92
CA ALA A 190 -4.39 9.61 -9.53
C ALA A 190 -4.54 9.49 -8.01
N PHE A 191 -3.47 9.66 -7.23
CA PHE A 191 -3.57 9.63 -5.76
C PHE A 191 -4.34 10.82 -5.21
N SER A 192 -4.09 12.03 -5.72
CA SER A 192 -4.81 13.21 -5.28
C SER A 192 -6.32 13.08 -5.55
N ALA A 193 -6.70 12.55 -6.71
CA ALA A 193 -8.10 12.30 -7.05
C ALA A 193 -8.72 11.22 -6.15
N LEU A 194 -8.07 10.06 -5.99
CA LEU A 194 -8.55 8.99 -5.10
C LEU A 194 -8.67 9.46 -3.64
N SER A 195 -7.72 10.25 -3.16
CA SER A 195 -7.76 10.94 -1.86
C SER A 195 -8.97 11.85 -1.72
N SER A 196 -9.22 12.66 -2.74
CA SER A 196 -10.33 13.62 -2.77
C SER A 196 -11.69 12.93 -2.69
N ARG A 197 -11.82 11.71 -3.23
CA ARG A 197 -13.05 10.91 -3.11
C ARG A 197 -13.36 10.50 -1.67
N VAL A 198 -12.33 10.12 -0.90
CA VAL A 198 -12.47 9.85 0.55
C VAL A 198 -12.99 11.06 1.29
N GLN A 199 -12.45 12.22 0.94
CA GLN A 199 -12.80 13.48 1.57
C GLN A 199 -14.24 13.89 1.21
N ALA A 200 -14.67 13.63 -0.03
CA ALA A 200 -16.03 13.90 -0.47
C ALA A 200 -17.08 13.04 0.24
N GLU A 201 -16.78 11.79 0.59
CA GLU A 201 -17.69 11.00 1.44
C GLU A 201 -17.90 11.62 2.82
N ARG A 202 -16.86 12.25 3.37
CA ARG A 202 -16.90 12.87 4.70
C ARG A 202 -17.51 14.27 4.69
N ALA A 203 -17.38 14.99 3.57
CA ALA A 203 -17.82 16.37 3.42
C ALA A 203 -18.37 16.65 2.00
N PRO A 204 -19.50 16.04 1.59
CA PRO A 204 -19.97 16.07 0.21
C PRO A 204 -20.28 17.48 -0.31
N GLY A 205 -20.67 18.41 0.57
CA GLY A 205 -20.99 19.80 0.20
C GLY A 205 -19.78 20.64 -0.23
N LEU A 206 -18.55 20.15 -0.08
CA LEU A 206 -17.33 20.83 -0.53
C LEU A 206 -16.90 20.43 -1.94
N TRP A 207 -17.58 19.47 -2.57
CA TRP A 207 -17.18 18.88 -3.86
C TRP A 207 -18.29 19.00 -4.91
N PRO A 208 -17.93 19.03 -6.20
CA PRO A 208 -18.93 18.97 -7.28
C PRO A 208 -19.81 17.71 -7.19
N PRO A 209 -21.04 17.75 -7.74
CA PRO A 209 -21.89 16.56 -7.84
C PRO A 209 -21.19 15.38 -8.51
N GLY A 210 -21.44 14.15 -8.03
CA GLY A 210 -20.89 12.92 -8.59
C GLY A 210 -19.45 12.59 -8.18
N TRP A 211 -18.81 13.39 -7.31
CA TRP A 211 -17.39 13.21 -6.95
C TRP A 211 -17.08 11.92 -6.19
N ASN A 212 -18.02 11.40 -5.40
CA ASN A 212 -17.89 10.12 -4.71
C ASN A 212 -18.46 8.93 -5.53
N GLU A 213 -19.08 9.18 -6.68
CA GLU A 213 -19.72 8.17 -7.53
C GLU A 213 -18.73 7.54 -8.53
N ASP A 214 -19.18 6.49 -9.22
CA ASP A 214 -18.41 5.83 -10.28
C ASP A 214 -18.08 6.78 -11.44
N LEU A 215 -18.90 7.82 -11.65
CA LEU A 215 -18.64 8.85 -12.64
C LEU A 215 -17.25 9.49 -12.44
N ALA A 216 -16.91 9.90 -11.22
CA ALA A 216 -15.62 10.49 -10.93
C ALA A 216 -14.46 9.50 -11.13
N HIS A 217 -14.70 8.21 -10.88
CA HIS A 217 -13.71 7.16 -11.17
C HIS A 217 -13.45 7.03 -12.67
N GLN A 218 -14.51 6.93 -13.47
CA GLN A 218 -14.39 6.81 -14.92
C GLN A 218 -13.73 8.06 -15.52
N ASN A 219 -14.15 9.24 -15.06
CA ASN A 219 -13.59 10.50 -15.51
C ASN A 219 -12.13 10.70 -15.07
N LEU A 220 -11.70 10.10 -13.95
CA LEU A 220 -10.29 10.05 -13.58
C LEU A 220 -9.49 9.29 -14.63
N ILE A 221 -9.95 8.13 -15.08
CA ILE A 221 -9.28 7.35 -16.12
C ILE A 221 -9.20 8.15 -17.43
N ASP A 222 -10.29 8.79 -17.84
CA ASP A 222 -10.32 9.69 -19.01
C ASP A 222 -9.31 10.84 -18.88
N THR A 223 -9.24 11.46 -17.70
CA THR A 223 -8.32 12.56 -17.42
C THR A 223 -6.86 12.10 -17.51
N LEU A 224 -6.54 10.94 -16.95
CA LEU A 224 -5.19 10.36 -17.00
C LEU A 224 -4.80 9.97 -18.44
N GLU A 225 -5.73 9.38 -19.20
CA GLU A 225 -5.51 9.07 -20.61
C GLU A 225 -5.22 10.35 -21.41
N GLY A 226 -6.00 11.41 -21.19
CA GLY A 226 -5.74 12.73 -21.72
C GLY A 226 -4.33 13.23 -21.38
N MET A 227 -3.93 13.21 -20.10
CA MET A 227 -2.59 13.64 -19.67
C MET A 227 -1.46 12.91 -20.41
N LEU A 228 -1.63 11.61 -20.68
CA LEU A 228 -0.61 10.80 -21.34
C LEU A 228 -0.61 10.98 -22.87
N CYS A 229 -1.79 11.01 -23.50
CA CYS A 229 -1.95 10.98 -24.96
C CYS A 229 -1.85 12.35 -25.64
N GLN A 230 -2.04 13.45 -24.91
CA GLN A 230 -2.01 14.80 -25.50
C GLN A 230 -0.68 15.08 -26.23
N PRO A 231 -0.64 15.59 -27.47
CA PRO A 231 0.62 15.99 -28.09
C PRO A 231 1.34 17.08 -27.28
N PRO A 232 2.68 17.07 -27.18
CA PRO A 232 3.41 18.15 -26.52
C PRO A 232 3.25 19.45 -27.31
N SER A 233 3.09 20.57 -26.60
CA SER A 233 3.01 21.88 -27.22
C SER A 233 4.34 22.28 -27.86
N ALA A 234 4.31 23.25 -28.79
CA ALA A 234 5.53 23.81 -29.39
C ALA A 234 6.47 24.40 -28.31
N GLN A 235 5.90 25.04 -27.27
CA GLN A 235 6.63 25.59 -26.14
C GLN A 235 7.35 24.49 -25.35
N THR A 236 6.68 23.35 -25.11
CA THR A 236 7.29 22.21 -24.42
C THR A 236 8.42 21.60 -25.24
N LEU A 237 8.21 21.40 -26.55
CA LEU A 237 9.22 20.81 -27.42
C LEU A 237 10.48 21.66 -27.52
N ALA A 238 10.34 22.99 -27.57
CA ALA A 238 11.48 23.92 -27.60
C ALA A 238 12.39 23.80 -26.36
N LEU A 239 11.83 23.39 -25.21
CA LEU A 239 12.57 23.22 -23.95
C LEU A 239 13.22 21.84 -23.80
N VAL A 240 12.86 20.87 -24.63
CA VAL A 240 13.48 19.53 -24.60
C VAL A 240 14.78 19.49 -25.42
N THR A 241 14.85 20.34 -26.44
CA THR A 241 15.97 20.42 -27.37
C THR A 241 17.08 21.39 -26.95
N ALA A 242 16.88 22.11 -25.84
CA ALA A 242 17.84 23.06 -25.26
C ALA A 242 18.67 22.39 -24.15
#